data_AF-A0A6A1UPB2-F1
#
_entry.id   AF-A0A6A1UPB2-F1
#
_cell.length_a   1.000
_cell.length_b   1.000
_cell.length_c   1.000
_cell.angle_alpha   90.00
_cell.angle_beta   90.00
_cell.angle_gamma   90.00
#
_symmetry.space_group_name_H-M   'P 1'
#
loop_
_entity.id
_entity.type
_entity.pdbx_description
1 polymer ?
#
loop_
_entity_poly.entity_id
_entity_poly.type
_entity_poly.pdbx_seq_one_letter_code
_entity_poly.pdbx_strand_id
1 'polypeptide(L)'
;MGHLSSMFNGLTRSFSLKKGRKSGDCSGREAAEVMAKEAKKNDLILRSSGFVNSDASDNLASVFSKRGKKGVNQDCCIVWEEFGCQEDLIFCGIFDGHGSWGHFVAKMVRESMPPSLLRNWQETVAQTSLDPECDLESDKKHHWFNIWKQSYLKTCAAIDQELEQHRKIDSFNSGTTALTIVRQVWDVISNHEAVQIISSTPDRTKSAARLVECAVHAWKRKRKNIAMDDISAICLFFHSSASSLQIHPVATPE
;
A
#
# COMPACT_ATOMS: atom_id res chain seq x y z
N MET A 1 23.02 -6.53 -7.41
CA MET A 1 23.39 -6.77 -5.99
C MET A 1 23.01 -5.62 -5.03
N GLY A 2 22.15 -4.64 -5.39
CA GLY A 2 21.91 -3.45 -4.53
C GLY A 2 20.56 -3.32 -3.79
N HIS A 3 19.55 -4.14 -4.09
CA HIS A 3 18.16 -3.83 -3.70
C HIS A 3 17.78 -4.20 -2.24
N LEU A 4 18.54 -5.09 -1.59
CA LEU A 4 18.22 -5.53 -0.22
C LEU A 4 18.88 -4.68 0.87
N SER A 5 19.93 -3.93 0.53
CA SER A 5 20.63 -3.05 1.47
C SER A 5 19.79 -1.83 1.84
N SER A 6 18.90 -1.33 0.97
CA SER A 6 18.05 -0.17 1.26
C SER A 6 17.03 -0.48 2.36
N MET A 7 16.45 -1.69 2.36
CA MET A 7 15.49 -2.14 3.37
C MET A 7 16.07 -2.16 4.80
N PHE A 8 17.34 -2.56 4.96
CA PHE A 8 18.03 -2.48 6.26
C PHE A 8 18.43 -1.04 6.64
N ASN A 9 18.67 -0.17 5.66
CA ASN A 9 18.99 1.25 5.90
C ASN A 9 17.78 2.04 6.44
N GLY A 10 16.57 1.81 5.94
CA GLY A 10 15.38 2.43 6.54
C GLY A 10 15.02 1.86 7.92
N LEU A 11 15.33 0.57 8.16
CA LEU A 11 15.20 -0.04 9.49
C LEU A 11 16.19 0.60 10.49
N THR A 12 17.44 0.85 10.08
CA THR A 12 18.43 1.56 10.90
C THR A 12 18.09 3.03 11.12
N ARG A 13 17.54 3.76 10.14
CA ARG A 13 16.95 5.10 10.35
C ARG A 13 15.80 5.07 11.38
N SER A 14 14.91 4.08 11.29
CA SER A 14 13.82 3.87 12.25
C SER A 14 14.34 3.59 13.67
N PHE A 15 15.45 2.87 13.81
CA PHE A 15 16.08 2.63 15.10
C PHE A 15 16.92 3.83 15.60
N SER A 16 17.51 4.65 14.73
CA SER A 16 18.29 5.84 15.12
C SER A 16 17.44 6.95 15.75
N LEU A 17 16.14 7.03 15.41
CA LEU A 17 15.17 7.88 16.13
C LEU A 17 15.05 7.52 17.63
N LYS A 18 15.55 6.35 18.07
CA LYS A 18 15.46 5.87 19.46
C LYS A 18 16.60 6.34 20.39
N LYS A 19 17.52 7.24 20.00
CA LYS A 19 18.55 7.72 20.95
C LYS A 19 18.00 8.78 21.91
N GLY A 20 17.00 8.42 22.72
CA GLY A 20 16.48 9.31 23.75
C GLY A 20 15.19 8.88 24.46
N ARG A 21 15.13 7.69 25.10
CA ARG A 21 14.46 7.38 26.40
C ARG A 21 14.05 5.90 26.51
N LYS A 22 14.27 5.30 27.69
CA LYS A 22 13.80 3.96 28.08
C LYS A 22 12.41 4.05 28.74
N SER A 23 11.44 3.24 28.28
CA SER A 23 10.58 2.39 29.11
C SER A 23 9.45 1.73 28.29
N GLY A 24 9.24 0.43 28.49
CA GLY A 24 7.97 -0.26 28.26
C GLY A 24 7.71 -0.72 26.82
N ASP A 25 7.01 -1.84 26.74
CA ASP A 25 6.45 -2.56 25.58
C ASP A 25 5.59 -1.70 24.60
N CYS A 26 5.55 -0.38 24.83
CA CYS A 26 4.86 0.63 24.01
C CYS A 26 5.70 1.13 22.82
N SER A 27 6.99 0.74 22.72
CA SER A 27 7.96 1.41 21.83
C SER A 27 7.73 1.24 20.33
N GLY A 28 7.10 0.14 19.89
CA GLY A 28 6.81 -0.12 18.47
C GLY A 28 5.58 0.63 17.97
N ARG A 29 4.54 0.74 18.80
CA ARG A 29 3.32 1.50 18.52
C ARG A 29 3.62 2.98 18.30
N GLU A 30 4.46 3.56 19.16
CA GLU A 30 4.83 4.98 19.08
C GLU A 30 5.66 5.29 17.82
N ALA A 31 6.57 4.39 17.41
CA ALA A 31 7.39 4.57 16.21
C ALA A 31 6.57 4.58 14.92
N ALA A 32 5.63 3.64 14.76
CA ALA A 32 4.75 3.59 13.60
C ALA A 32 3.84 4.82 13.49
N GLU A 33 3.34 5.31 14.63
CA GLU A 33 2.53 6.53 14.68
C GLU A 33 3.35 7.79 14.34
N VAL A 34 4.61 7.87 14.78
CA VAL A 34 5.52 8.97 14.41
C VAL A 34 5.81 8.96 12.90
N MET A 35 6.13 7.80 12.33
CA MET A 35 6.34 7.66 10.88
C MET A 35 5.10 8.10 10.08
N ALA A 36 3.90 7.73 10.53
CA ALA A 36 2.65 8.15 9.90
C ALA A 36 2.42 9.68 10.00
N LYS A 37 2.83 10.31 11.11
CA LYS A 37 2.72 11.77 11.30
C LYS A 37 3.69 12.53 10.39
N GLU A 38 4.94 12.09 10.30
CA GLU A 38 5.94 12.71 9.42
C GLU A 38 5.55 12.54 7.94
N ALA A 39 5.09 11.36 7.53
CA ALA A 39 4.62 11.15 6.16
C ALA A 39 3.43 12.04 5.80
N LYS A 40 2.51 12.29 6.74
CA LYS A 40 1.41 13.26 6.53
C LYS A 40 1.92 14.69 6.38
N LYS A 41 2.93 15.08 7.18
CA LYS A 41 3.53 16.42 7.14
C LYS A 41 4.28 16.67 5.83
N ASN A 42 4.83 15.62 5.22
CA ASN A 42 5.57 15.69 3.97
C ASN A 42 4.69 15.36 2.74
N ASP A 43 3.36 15.36 2.88
CA ASP A 43 2.40 15.07 1.79
C ASP A 43 2.61 13.70 1.07
N LEU A 44 3.20 12.73 1.76
CA LEU A 44 3.48 11.38 1.23
C LEU A 44 2.30 10.40 1.35
N ILE A 45 1.17 10.85 1.93
CA ILE A 45 -0.02 10.02 2.15
C ILE A 45 -1.22 10.60 1.41
N LEU A 46 -1.75 9.83 0.45
CA LEU A 46 -2.96 10.15 -0.30
C LEU A 46 -4.12 9.25 0.12
N ARG A 47 -5.28 9.83 0.44
CA ARG A 47 -6.48 9.12 0.97
C ARG A 47 -7.75 9.34 0.16
N SER A 48 -7.66 10.13 -0.88
CA SER A 48 -8.75 10.56 -1.75
C SER A 48 -8.26 10.61 -3.19
N SER A 49 -9.18 10.79 -4.13
CA SER A 49 -8.82 10.97 -5.54
C SER A 49 -7.81 12.11 -5.71
N GLY A 50 -6.74 11.85 -6.47
CA GLY A 50 -5.59 12.73 -6.60
C GLY A 50 -4.36 11.98 -7.08
N PHE A 51 -3.18 12.56 -6.86
CA PHE A 51 -1.91 11.90 -7.11
C PHE A 51 -0.91 12.27 -6.02
N VAL A 52 0.11 11.43 -5.84
CA VAL A 52 1.26 11.69 -4.97
C VAL A 52 2.52 11.34 -5.74
N ASN A 53 3.56 12.14 -5.57
CA ASN A 53 4.87 11.96 -6.17
C ASN A 53 5.92 11.94 -5.05
N SER A 54 6.84 10.97 -5.06
CA SER A 54 8.00 10.99 -4.18
C SER A 54 9.19 11.57 -4.95
N ASP A 55 9.70 12.71 -4.49
CA ASP A 55 10.87 13.37 -5.09
C ASP A 55 12.15 12.53 -4.97
N ALA A 56 12.19 11.58 -4.03
CA ALA A 56 13.34 10.71 -3.80
C ALA A 56 13.42 9.53 -4.78
N SER A 57 12.27 9.01 -5.21
CA SER A 57 12.18 7.78 -6.02
C SER A 57 11.62 8.00 -7.43
N ASP A 58 11.27 9.25 -7.79
CA ASP A 58 10.51 9.63 -8.98
C ASP A 58 9.20 8.82 -9.15
N ASN A 59 8.73 8.13 -8.10
CA ASN A 59 7.54 7.30 -8.18
C ASN A 59 6.29 8.17 -8.19
N LEU A 60 5.38 7.86 -9.13
CA LEU A 60 4.08 8.53 -9.22
C LEU A 60 2.97 7.53 -8.96
N ALA A 61 2.10 7.88 -8.02
CA ALA A 61 0.85 7.17 -7.77
C ALA A 61 -0.35 8.06 -8.08
N SER A 62 -1.27 7.54 -8.89
CA SER A 62 -2.56 8.17 -9.20
C SER A 62 -3.67 7.37 -8.55
N VAL A 63 -4.60 8.05 -7.88
CA VAL A 63 -5.72 7.45 -7.17
C VAL A 63 -7.02 8.07 -7.66
N PHE A 64 -8.02 7.25 -7.93
CA PHE A 64 -9.35 7.75 -8.23
C PHE A 64 -10.41 6.80 -7.70
N SER A 65 -11.37 7.37 -6.96
CA SER A 65 -12.57 6.66 -6.51
C SER A 65 -13.81 7.35 -7.04
N LYS A 66 -14.74 6.53 -7.54
CA LYS A 66 -16.04 6.99 -8.02
C LYS A 66 -17.16 6.27 -7.29
N ARG A 67 -18.02 7.06 -6.67
CA ARG A 67 -19.24 6.60 -6.03
C ARG A 67 -20.19 5.94 -7.04
N GLY A 68 -20.69 4.77 -6.66
CA GLY A 68 -21.74 4.01 -7.34
C GLY A 68 -23.13 4.59 -7.12
N LYS A 69 -24.16 3.76 -7.30
CA LYS A 69 -25.58 4.15 -7.22
C LYS A 69 -26.32 3.58 -6.01
N LYS A 70 -25.65 2.77 -5.17
CA LYS A 70 -26.29 2.01 -4.09
C LYS A 70 -26.35 2.74 -2.73
N GLY A 71 -25.98 4.01 -2.67
CA GLY A 71 -25.96 4.75 -1.41
C GLY A 71 -24.69 5.56 -1.26
N VAL A 72 -24.29 5.87 -0.01
CA VAL A 72 -22.99 6.49 0.31
C VAL A 72 -21.86 5.63 -0.26
N ASN A 73 -20.77 6.26 -0.74
CA ASN A 73 -19.58 5.54 -1.17
C ASN A 73 -18.98 4.80 0.04
N GLN A 74 -18.92 3.47 -0.04
CA GLN A 74 -18.38 2.65 1.03
C GLN A 74 -16.91 2.27 0.81
N ASP A 75 -16.38 2.53 -0.39
CA ASP A 75 -14.96 2.41 -0.68
C ASP A 75 -14.15 3.50 0.01
N CYS A 76 -12.94 3.13 0.45
CA CYS A 76 -11.88 4.10 0.66
C CYS A 76 -10.53 3.53 0.25
N CYS A 77 -9.53 4.39 0.09
CA CYS A 77 -8.20 3.98 -0.35
C CYS A 77 -7.12 4.76 0.37
N ILE A 78 -5.91 4.22 0.36
CA ILE A 78 -4.70 4.89 0.81
C ILE A 78 -3.53 4.54 -0.08
N VAL A 79 -2.72 5.54 -0.39
CA VAL A 79 -1.33 5.38 -0.87
C VAL A 79 -0.45 6.07 0.15
N TRP A 80 0.62 5.39 0.57
CA TRP A 80 1.63 5.92 1.45
C TRP A 80 3.00 5.64 0.82
N GLU A 81 3.59 6.68 0.24
CA GLU A 81 4.94 6.70 -0.31
C GLU A 81 5.99 6.67 0.82
N GLU A 82 7.16 6.12 0.54
CA GLU A 82 8.26 6.00 1.50
C GLU A 82 7.85 5.25 2.79
N PHE A 83 7.03 4.21 2.63
CA PHE A 83 6.41 3.48 3.73
C PHE A 83 7.44 2.90 4.69
N GLY A 84 7.34 3.23 5.98
CA GLY A 84 8.33 2.81 6.98
C GLY A 84 9.69 3.50 6.84
N CYS A 85 9.72 4.72 6.28
CA CYS A 85 10.94 5.48 5.98
C CYS A 85 11.85 4.76 4.97
N GLN A 86 11.24 4.07 4.00
CA GLN A 86 11.92 3.32 2.94
C GLN A 86 11.58 3.97 1.60
N GLU A 87 12.53 4.67 1.00
CA GLU A 87 12.33 5.47 -0.23
C GLU A 87 11.76 4.64 -1.40
N ASP A 88 12.09 3.34 -1.46
CA ASP A 88 11.64 2.41 -2.51
C ASP A 88 10.33 1.65 -2.18
N LEU A 89 9.70 1.90 -1.03
CA LEU A 89 8.54 1.15 -0.57
C LEU A 89 7.27 2.00 -0.55
N ILE A 90 6.22 1.49 -1.17
CA ILE A 90 4.91 2.14 -1.22
C ILE A 90 3.88 1.19 -0.61
N PHE A 91 3.10 1.68 0.34
CA PHE A 91 1.92 0.97 0.83
C PHE A 91 0.68 1.45 0.08
N CYS A 92 -0.06 0.52 -0.51
CA CYS A 92 -1.32 0.80 -1.21
C CYS A 92 -2.43 -0.10 -0.68
N GLY A 93 -3.57 0.48 -0.35
CA GLY A 93 -4.75 -0.25 0.08
C GLY A 93 -6.02 0.33 -0.55
N ILE A 94 -6.89 -0.54 -1.06
CA ILE A 94 -8.29 -0.24 -1.38
C ILE A 94 -9.15 -1.08 -0.43
N PHE A 95 -10.13 -0.44 0.20
CA PHE A 95 -10.98 -1.02 1.22
C PHE A 95 -12.43 -0.88 0.76
N ASP A 96 -13.01 -1.98 0.28
CA ASP A 96 -14.40 -2.07 -0.15
C ASP A 96 -15.26 -2.33 1.09
N GLY A 97 -15.91 -1.28 1.60
CA GLY A 97 -16.81 -1.39 2.74
C GLY A 97 -18.17 -1.94 2.33
N HIS A 98 -18.76 -2.79 3.17
CA HIS A 98 -20.12 -3.30 2.94
C HIS A 98 -20.94 -3.35 4.25
N GLY A 99 -22.26 -3.43 4.11
CA GLY A 99 -23.21 -3.38 5.23
C GLY A 99 -23.56 -1.96 5.65
N SER A 100 -24.40 -1.81 6.67
CA SER A 100 -24.91 -0.51 7.13
C SER A 100 -23.78 0.43 7.60
N TRP A 101 -22.72 -0.13 8.18
CA TRP A 101 -21.55 0.60 8.67
C TRP A 101 -20.29 0.40 7.81
N GLY A 102 -20.40 -0.20 6.62
CA GLY A 102 -19.27 -0.55 5.76
C GLY A 102 -18.29 0.59 5.52
N HIS A 103 -18.80 1.78 5.21
CA HIS A 103 -17.99 3.00 5.04
C HIS A 103 -17.19 3.42 6.30
N PHE A 104 -17.73 3.19 7.50
CA PHE A 104 -17.00 3.45 8.75
C PHE A 104 -15.96 2.38 9.02
N VAL A 105 -16.30 1.10 8.81
CA VAL A 105 -15.38 -0.03 8.96
C VAL A 105 -14.21 0.11 7.98
N ALA A 106 -14.47 0.31 6.70
CA ALA A 106 -13.44 0.53 5.67
C ALA A 106 -12.50 1.69 6.05
N LYS A 107 -13.07 2.82 6.49
CA LYS A 107 -12.27 3.98 6.93
C LYS A 107 -11.43 3.66 8.17
N MET A 108 -11.95 2.90 9.13
CA MET A 108 -11.20 2.48 10.31
C MET A 108 -10.03 1.59 9.93
N VAL A 109 -10.29 0.55 9.13
CA VAL A 109 -9.24 -0.36 8.64
C VAL A 109 -8.18 0.42 7.84
N ARG A 110 -8.57 1.37 6.98
CA ARG A 110 -7.63 2.24 6.26
C ARG A 110 -6.69 3.02 7.20
N GLU A 111 -7.19 3.51 8.32
CA GLU A 111 -6.37 4.27 9.28
C GLU A 111 -5.52 3.36 10.18
N SER A 112 -6.03 2.19 10.60
CA SER A 112 -5.34 1.27 11.51
C SER A 112 -4.34 0.34 10.82
N MET A 113 -4.58 -0.03 9.55
CA MET A 113 -3.79 -1.03 8.81
C MET A 113 -2.33 -0.64 8.61
N PRO A 114 -1.98 0.50 7.99
CA PRO A 114 -0.59 0.83 7.72
C PRO A 114 0.30 0.91 8.99
N PRO A 115 -0.07 1.63 10.07
CA PRO A 115 0.78 1.70 11.26
C PRO A 115 0.84 0.37 12.02
N SER A 116 -0.25 -0.41 12.07
CA SER A 116 -0.22 -1.73 12.70
C SER A 116 0.64 -2.72 11.92
N LEU A 117 0.65 -2.62 10.58
CA LEU A 117 1.53 -3.42 9.73
C LEU A 117 3.00 -3.09 9.95
N LEU A 118 3.37 -1.81 10.03
CA LEU A 118 4.74 -1.41 10.35
C LEU A 118 5.19 -1.96 11.69
N ARG A 119 4.34 -1.83 12.73
CA ARG A 119 4.63 -2.36 14.06
C ARG A 119 4.87 -3.87 14.03
N ASN A 120 3.92 -4.64 13.49
CA ASN A 120 4.01 -6.10 13.46
C ASN A 120 5.18 -6.58 12.58
N TRP A 121 5.50 -5.85 11.52
CA TRP A 121 6.67 -6.12 10.69
C TRP A 121 7.97 -5.89 11.44
N GLN A 122 8.13 -4.75 12.11
CA GLN A 122 9.31 -4.48 12.95
C GLN A 122 9.50 -5.54 14.04
N GLU A 123 8.41 -5.95 14.71
CA GLU A 123 8.45 -7.01 15.72
C GLU A 123 8.82 -8.37 15.14
N THR A 124 8.28 -8.72 13.97
CA THR A 124 8.57 -10.01 13.31
C THR A 124 10.02 -10.04 12.83
N VAL A 125 10.52 -8.96 12.21
CA VAL A 125 11.93 -8.83 11.82
C VAL A 125 12.85 -8.98 13.02
N ALA A 126 12.53 -8.35 14.16
CA ALA A 126 13.32 -8.48 15.39
C ALA A 126 13.33 -9.91 15.94
N GLN A 127 12.17 -10.60 15.93
CA GLN A 127 12.06 -12.00 16.38
C GLN A 127 12.85 -12.95 15.48
N THR A 128 12.79 -12.74 14.16
CA THR A 128 13.45 -13.60 13.18
C THR A 128 14.96 -13.40 13.13
N SER A 129 15.46 -12.20 13.47
CA SER A 129 16.90 -11.92 13.54
C SER A 129 17.67 -12.69 14.63
N LEU A 130 16.96 -13.41 15.51
CA LEU A 130 17.52 -14.22 16.59
C LEU A 130 17.70 -15.70 16.22
N ASP A 131 17.28 -16.11 15.02
CA ASP A 131 17.27 -17.51 14.58
C ASP A 131 18.38 -17.76 13.53
N PRO A 132 19.50 -18.42 13.88
CA PRO A 132 20.64 -18.57 12.99
C PRO A 132 20.56 -19.87 12.17
N GLU A 133 19.70 -19.93 11.15
CA GLU A 133 19.80 -21.01 10.15
C GLU A 133 19.22 -20.64 8.77
N CYS A 134 20.12 -20.60 7.77
CA CYS A 134 20.02 -21.13 6.39
C CYS A 134 20.64 -20.21 5.32
N ASP A 135 21.57 -20.79 4.54
CA ASP A 135 22.55 -20.15 3.66
C ASP A 135 22.29 -20.45 2.17
N LEU A 136 21.14 -20.02 1.62
CA LEU A 136 20.86 -20.04 0.17
C LEU A 136 20.03 -18.81 -0.27
N GLU A 137 20.33 -18.25 -1.46
CA GLU A 137 19.71 -17.02 -1.99
C GLU A 137 18.19 -17.16 -2.29
N SER A 138 17.70 -18.36 -2.62
CA SER A 138 16.26 -18.62 -2.77
C SER A 138 15.52 -18.56 -1.43
N ASP A 139 16.19 -18.99 -0.35
CA ASP A 139 15.61 -19.06 0.99
C ASP A 139 15.41 -17.66 1.56
N LYS A 140 16.26 -16.69 1.21
CA LYS A 140 16.12 -15.28 1.61
C LYS A 140 14.84 -14.62 1.07
N LYS A 141 14.46 -14.91 -0.18
CA LYS A 141 13.23 -14.36 -0.79
C LYS A 141 11.97 -14.96 -0.15
N HIS A 142 11.97 -16.28 0.07
CA HIS A 142 10.88 -16.97 0.75
C HIS A 142 10.77 -16.55 2.22
N HIS A 143 11.90 -16.34 2.88
CA HIS A 143 11.98 -15.83 4.24
C HIS A 143 11.38 -14.43 4.37
N TRP A 144 11.73 -13.50 3.47
CA TRP A 144 11.15 -12.16 3.47
C TRP A 144 9.64 -12.17 3.20
N PHE A 145 9.21 -12.99 2.24
CA PHE A 145 7.78 -13.21 1.98
C PHE A 145 7.07 -13.74 3.23
N ASN A 146 7.68 -14.68 3.95
CA ASN A 146 7.12 -15.24 5.19
C ASN A 146 7.04 -14.20 6.32
N ILE A 147 8.05 -13.35 6.48
CA ILE A 147 8.01 -12.22 7.42
C ILE A 147 6.81 -11.34 7.11
N TRP A 148 6.69 -10.84 5.88
CA TRP A 148 5.56 -9.99 5.47
C TRP A 148 4.21 -10.68 5.64
N LYS A 149 4.11 -11.95 5.24
CA LYS A 149 2.90 -12.76 5.40
C LYS A 149 2.49 -12.85 6.87
N GLN A 150 3.42 -13.18 7.77
CA GLN A 150 3.13 -13.29 9.20
C GLN A 150 2.76 -11.94 9.82
N SER A 151 3.48 -10.87 9.47
CA SER A 151 3.18 -9.51 9.94
C SER A 151 1.82 -9.03 9.46
N TYR A 152 1.44 -9.34 8.23
CA TYR A 152 0.13 -9.02 7.68
C TYR A 152 -0.99 -9.78 8.42
N LEU A 153 -0.83 -11.10 8.64
CA LEU A 153 -1.81 -11.90 9.38
C LEU A 153 -1.99 -11.41 10.83
N LYS A 154 -0.89 -11.10 11.54
CA LYS A 154 -0.94 -10.48 12.87
C LYS A 154 -1.66 -9.13 12.85
N THR A 155 -1.51 -8.38 11.77
CA THR A 155 -2.15 -7.07 11.60
C THR A 155 -3.66 -7.19 11.40
N CYS A 156 -4.10 -8.09 10.52
CA CYS A 156 -5.52 -8.37 10.34
C CYS A 156 -6.16 -8.79 11.67
N ALA A 157 -5.58 -9.76 12.38
CA ALA A 157 -6.10 -10.22 13.67
C ALA A 157 -6.21 -9.10 14.72
N ALA A 158 -5.21 -8.21 14.80
CA ALA A 158 -5.24 -7.07 15.71
C ALA A 158 -6.33 -6.04 15.35
N ILE A 159 -6.57 -5.80 14.07
CA ILE A 159 -7.60 -4.87 13.60
C ILE A 159 -9.00 -5.46 13.79
N ASP A 160 -9.17 -6.77 13.55
CA ASP A 160 -10.43 -7.46 13.81
C ASP A 160 -10.80 -7.34 15.29
N GLN A 161 -9.84 -7.54 16.20
CA GLN A 161 -10.04 -7.33 17.63
C GLN A 161 -10.38 -5.87 17.99
N GLU A 162 -9.75 -4.89 17.32
CA GLU A 162 -10.07 -3.46 17.50
C GLU A 162 -11.53 -3.16 17.09
N LEU A 163 -11.96 -3.72 15.95
CA LEU A 163 -13.32 -3.56 15.43
C LEU A 163 -14.36 -4.20 16.34
N GLU A 164 -14.11 -5.40 16.87
CA GLU A 164 -15.00 -6.09 17.81
C GLU A 164 -15.22 -5.29 19.10
N GLN A 165 -14.19 -4.59 19.58
CA GLN A 165 -14.27 -3.79 20.81
C GLN A 165 -14.95 -2.42 20.60
N HIS A 166 -15.19 -2.01 19.36
CA HIS A 166 -15.65 -0.68 19.03
C HIS A 166 -17.17 -0.50 19.24
N ARG A 167 -17.56 -0.10 20.45
CA ARG A 167 -18.96 0.00 20.93
C ARG A 167 -19.93 0.87 20.12
N LYS A 168 -19.46 1.68 19.16
CA LYS A 168 -20.30 2.57 18.33
C LYS A 168 -20.62 2.01 16.94
N ILE A 169 -19.99 0.91 16.53
CA ILE A 169 -20.17 0.32 15.21
C ILE A 169 -20.69 -1.10 15.39
N ASP A 170 -21.81 -1.42 14.74
CA ASP A 170 -22.28 -2.81 14.65
C ASP A 170 -21.54 -3.49 13.48
N SER A 171 -20.42 -4.15 13.79
CA SER A 171 -19.62 -4.92 12.85
C SER A 171 -20.17 -6.32 12.59
N PHE A 172 -21.26 -6.75 13.26
CA PHE A 172 -21.79 -8.11 13.09
C PHE A 172 -22.29 -8.38 11.66
N ASN A 173 -22.82 -7.34 10.99
CA ASN A 173 -23.29 -7.39 9.61
C ASN A 173 -22.60 -6.32 8.71
N SER A 174 -21.48 -5.75 9.15
CA SER A 174 -20.74 -4.74 8.40
C SER A 174 -19.26 -5.07 8.40
N GLY A 175 -18.62 -4.97 7.23
CA GLY A 175 -17.23 -5.38 7.06
C GLY A 175 -16.54 -4.54 6.00
N THR A 176 -15.28 -4.87 5.76
CA THR A 176 -14.57 -4.37 4.57
C THR A 176 -13.74 -5.49 3.97
N THR A 177 -13.77 -5.59 2.64
CA THR A 177 -12.78 -6.36 1.91
C THR A 177 -11.60 -5.43 1.62
N ALA A 178 -10.54 -5.61 2.40
CA ALA A 178 -9.27 -4.92 2.20
C ALA A 178 -8.46 -5.66 1.13
N LEU A 179 -8.10 -4.95 0.07
CA LEU A 179 -7.06 -5.36 -0.84
C LEU A 179 -5.85 -4.44 -0.68
N THR A 180 -4.78 -5.00 -0.12
CA THR A 180 -3.44 -4.45 -0.18
C THR A 180 -2.65 -5.23 -1.24
N ILE A 181 -2.38 -4.61 -2.39
CA ILE A 181 -1.55 -5.19 -3.46
C ILE A 181 -0.13 -5.38 -2.90
N VAL A 182 0.45 -6.59 -2.97
CA VAL A 182 1.14 -7.12 -4.16
C VAL A 182 0.24 -7.96 -5.10
N ARG A 183 -0.56 -7.22 -5.88
CA ARG A 183 -1.30 -7.49 -7.15
C ARG A 183 -2.73 -8.12 -7.09
N GLN A 184 -3.69 -7.53 -7.81
CA GLN A 184 -5.13 -7.91 -7.89
C GLN A 184 -5.69 -7.97 -9.33
N VAL A 185 -6.79 -8.73 -9.48
CA VAL A 185 -7.69 -8.98 -10.63
C VAL A 185 -8.90 -8.04 -10.66
N TRP A 186 -9.41 -7.70 -11.86
CA TRP A 186 -10.65 -6.93 -12.10
C TRP A 186 -11.71 -7.78 -12.83
N ASP A 187 -13.00 -7.56 -12.54
CA ASP A 187 -14.13 -8.40 -13.04
C ASP A 187 -14.86 -7.83 -14.29
N VAL A 188 -14.72 -6.53 -14.59
CA VAL A 188 -15.41 -5.86 -15.73
C VAL A 188 -14.49 -5.36 -16.86
N ILE A 189 -13.23 -5.11 -16.53
CA ILE A 189 -12.14 -4.78 -17.44
C ILE A 189 -11.09 -5.88 -17.30
N SER A 190 -10.68 -6.48 -18.41
CA SER A 190 -9.60 -7.48 -18.39
C SER A 190 -8.25 -6.82 -18.09
N ASN A 191 -7.29 -7.58 -17.55
CA ASN A 191 -5.94 -7.06 -17.29
C ASN A 191 -5.29 -6.44 -18.54
N HIS A 192 -5.53 -7.02 -19.72
CA HIS A 192 -5.03 -6.49 -20.99
C HIS A 192 -5.65 -5.12 -21.33
N GLU A 193 -6.97 -5.00 -21.23
CA GLU A 193 -7.66 -3.72 -21.45
C GLU A 193 -7.21 -2.66 -20.45
N ALA A 194 -7.02 -3.02 -19.17
CA ALA A 194 -6.53 -2.09 -18.15
C ALA A 194 -5.13 -1.54 -18.50
N VAL A 195 -4.20 -2.42 -18.89
CA VAL A 195 -2.85 -2.03 -19.32
C VAL A 195 -2.92 -1.10 -20.54
N GLN A 196 -3.74 -1.43 -21.53
CA GLN A 196 -3.89 -0.61 -22.74
C GLN A 196 -4.47 0.78 -22.43
N ILE A 197 -5.45 0.87 -21.53
CA ILE A 197 -6.00 2.16 -21.10
C ILE A 197 -4.94 3.00 -20.39
N ILE A 198 -4.19 2.39 -19.46
CA ILE A 198 -3.15 3.09 -18.70
C ILE A 198 -2.02 3.55 -19.63
N SER A 199 -1.54 2.69 -20.53
CA SER A 199 -0.41 2.99 -21.43
C SER A 199 -0.74 4.02 -22.51
N SER A 200 -2.01 4.11 -22.92
CA SER A 200 -2.48 5.12 -23.88
C SER A 200 -2.90 6.44 -23.24
N THR A 201 -2.90 6.55 -21.91
CA THR A 201 -3.22 7.80 -21.21
C THR A 201 -1.98 8.72 -21.21
N PRO A 202 -2.02 9.89 -21.87
CA PRO A 202 -0.83 10.75 -21.98
C PRO A 202 -0.35 11.31 -20.63
N ASP A 203 -1.30 11.61 -19.75
CA ASP A 203 -1.05 12.17 -18.43
C ASP A 203 -1.23 11.08 -17.36
N ARG A 204 -0.09 10.59 -16.84
CA ARG A 204 -0.04 9.52 -15.84
C ARG A 204 -0.83 9.85 -14.57
N THR A 205 -0.93 11.14 -14.20
CA THR A 205 -1.70 11.58 -13.03
C THR A 205 -3.20 11.32 -13.18
N LYS A 206 -3.68 11.18 -14.43
CA LYS A 206 -5.08 10.91 -14.78
C LYS A 206 -5.36 9.46 -15.11
N SER A 207 -4.37 8.57 -15.08
CA SER A 207 -4.55 7.17 -15.49
C SER A 207 -5.55 6.41 -14.63
N ALA A 208 -5.56 6.62 -13.31
CA ALA A 208 -6.56 5.99 -12.44
C ALA A 208 -7.98 6.49 -12.75
N ALA A 209 -8.13 7.79 -12.96
CA ALA A 209 -9.41 8.39 -13.35
C ALA A 209 -9.89 7.82 -14.69
N ARG A 210 -9.01 7.74 -15.68
CA ARG A 210 -9.33 7.21 -17.01
C ARG A 210 -9.73 5.74 -16.96
N LEU A 211 -9.03 4.93 -16.16
CA LEU A 211 -9.36 3.52 -15.95
C LEU A 211 -10.75 3.36 -15.33
N VAL A 212 -11.05 4.10 -14.25
CA VAL A 212 -12.35 4.07 -13.58
C VAL A 212 -13.46 4.53 -14.52
N GLU A 213 -13.25 5.58 -15.31
CA GLU A 213 -14.22 6.02 -16.32
C GLU A 213 -14.51 4.93 -17.35
N CYS A 214 -13.47 4.26 -17.88
CA CYS A 214 -13.65 3.13 -18.78
C CYS A 214 -14.44 2.00 -18.13
N ALA A 215 -14.18 1.70 -16.85
CA ALA A 215 -14.89 0.65 -16.10
C ALA A 215 -16.37 1.00 -15.94
N VAL A 216 -16.68 2.26 -15.61
CA VAL A 216 -18.05 2.77 -15.51
C VAL A 216 -18.78 2.65 -16.85
N HIS A 217 -18.13 3.01 -17.96
CA HIS A 217 -18.73 2.88 -19.29
C HIS A 217 -18.94 1.41 -19.67
N ALA A 218 -18.00 0.53 -19.33
CA ALA A 218 -18.14 -0.92 -19.53
C ALA A 218 -19.31 -1.49 -18.71
N TRP A 219 -19.44 -1.10 -17.43
CA TRP A 219 -20.55 -1.51 -16.56
C TRP A 219 -21.89 -1.12 -17.16
N LYS A 220 -22.06 0.16 -17.54
CA LYS A 220 -23.30 0.66 -18.15
C LYS A 220 -23.69 -0.11 -19.42
N ARG A 221 -22.71 -0.56 -20.22
CA ARG A 221 -22.96 -1.35 -21.43
C ARG A 221 -23.31 -2.80 -21.13
N LYS A 222 -22.54 -3.46 -20.25
CA LYS A 222 -22.62 -4.90 -19.97
C LYS A 222 -23.73 -5.26 -18.96
N ARG A 223 -24.09 -4.34 -18.04
CA ARG A 223 -25.00 -4.59 -16.90
C ARG A 223 -26.09 -3.51 -16.78
N LYS A 224 -26.95 -3.37 -17.80
CA LYS A 224 -27.93 -2.28 -17.91
C LYS A 224 -28.98 -2.20 -16.79
N ASN A 225 -29.24 -3.30 -16.07
CA ASN A 225 -30.28 -3.38 -15.04
C ASN A 225 -29.72 -3.62 -13.62
N ILE A 226 -28.40 -3.52 -13.43
CA ILE A 226 -27.77 -3.72 -12.14
C ILE A 226 -27.17 -2.39 -11.68
N ALA A 227 -27.55 -1.97 -10.47
CA ALA A 227 -26.95 -0.80 -9.84
C ALA A 227 -25.43 -1.00 -9.71
N MET A 228 -24.69 -0.02 -10.21
CA MET A 228 -23.23 -0.01 -10.16
C MET A 228 -22.77 0.21 -8.73
N ASP A 229 -21.84 -0.63 -8.29
CA ASP A 229 -21.10 -0.47 -7.04
C ASP A 229 -20.08 0.68 -7.13
N ASP A 230 -19.44 0.98 -6.00
CA ASP A 230 -18.31 1.90 -5.97
C ASP A 230 -17.14 1.31 -6.79
N ILE A 231 -16.37 2.18 -7.45
CA ILE A 231 -15.23 1.76 -8.28
C ILE A 231 -14.03 2.64 -7.93
N SER A 232 -13.00 2.01 -7.38
CA SER A 232 -11.76 2.67 -6.97
C SER A 232 -10.55 2.04 -7.65
N ALA A 233 -9.60 2.85 -8.11
CA ALA A 233 -8.36 2.40 -8.71
C ALA A 233 -7.15 3.18 -8.19
N ILE A 234 -6.03 2.47 -8.09
CA ILE A 234 -4.70 3.04 -7.86
C ILE A 234 -3.81 2.62 -9.05
N CYS A 235 -3.14 3.58 -9.68
CA CYS A 235 -2.15 3.33 -10.72
C CYS A 235 -0.77 3.76 -10.21
N LEU A 236 0.16 2.81 -10.16
CA LEU A 236 1.55 3.02 -9.75
C LEU A 236 2.46 3.04 -10.98
N PHE A 237 3.30 4.06 -11.08
CA PHE A 237 4.31 4.18 -12.13
C PHE A 237 5.69 4.12 -11.48
N PHE A 238 6.38 3.01 -11.71
CA PHE A 238 7.76 2.82 -11.27
C PHE A 238 8.70 3.32 -12.37
N HIS A 239 9.62 4.22 -12.04
CA HIS A 239 10.73 4.52 -12.93
C HIS A 239 11.80 3.45 -12.74
N SER A 240 12.16 2.78 -13.83
CA SER A 240 13.37 1.97 -13.81
C SER A 240 14.55 2.92 -13.81
N SER A 241 15.30 2.99 -12.73
CA SER A 241 16.61 3.65 -12.69
C SER A 241 17.61 2.86 -13.54
N ALA A 242 17.43 2.90 -14.86
CA ALA A 242 18.44 2.52 -15.83
C ALA A 242 19.39 3.69 -16.04
N SER A 243 20.10 4.11 -14.98
CA SER A 243 21.08 5.18 -15.05
C SER A 243 22.28 4.90 -14.13
N SER A 244 23.10 3.90 -14.50
CA SER A 244 24.54 3.88 -14.17
C SER A 244 25.29 2.72 -14.87
N LEU A 245 25.08 2.53 -16.17
CA LEU A 245 26.07 1.86 -17.02
C LEU A 245 26.34 2.73 -18.25
N GLN A 246 26.93 3.91 -18.02
CA GLN A 246 27.78 4.50 -19.04
C GLN A 246 29.04 3.64 -19.12
N ILE A 247 29.01 2.62 -19.97
CA ILE A 247 30.22 1.95 -20.43
C ILE A 247 30.95 2.98 -21.29
N HIS A 248 31.94 3.66 -20.72
CA HIS A 248 32.90 4.41 -21.53
C HIS A 248 33.64 3.40 -22.42
N PRO A 249 33.68 3.59 -23.76
CA PRO A 249 34.52 2.77 -24.60
C PRO A 249 35.99 3.00 -24.20
N VAL A 250 36.65 1.92 -23.79
CA VAL A 250 38.11 1.91 -23.62
C VAL A 250 38.72 2.16 -24.99
N ALA A 251 39.37 3.31 -25.14
CA ALA A 251 40.26 3.54 -26.27
C ALA A 251 41.45 2.58 -26.14
N THR A 252 41.60 1.66 -27.09
CA THR A 252 42.81 0.87 -27.25
C THR A 252 43.92 1.74 -27.83
N PRO A 253 45.15 1.70 -27.27
CA PRO A 253 46.29 2.37 -27.87
C PRO A 253 46.84 1.52 -29.02
N GLU A 254 47.04 2.14 -30.18
CA GLU A 254 48.06 1.77 -31.16
C GLU A 254 49.08 2.91 -31.25
#